data_AF-I0KA60-F1
#
_entry.id   AF-I0KA60-F1
#
_cell.length_a   1.000
_cell.length_b   1.000
_cell.length_c   1.000
_cell.angle_alpha   90.00
_cell.angle_beta   90.00
_cell.angle_gamma   90.00
#
_symmetry.space_group_name_H-M   'P 1'
#
loop_
_entity.id
_entity.type
_entity.pdbx_description
1 polymer ?
#
loop_
_entity_poly.entity_id
_entity_poly.type
_entity_poly.pdbx_seq_one_letter_code
_entity_poly.pdbx_strand_id
1 'polypeptide(L)'
;MKTNMYAATALALMLGTFQLSCESKTENKAEDVAEAKQEVINTQEEGGTKEEVMDKQADLDSARSDFKKTWDADRDDMRKELNAEVEDIDEKTAKYERDMKDGKGDRAKLTTGLSTLKKERATMVGLLKELDQVTAASWPKTKKAIEEVKDGVDDRVDALDAN
;
A
#
# COMPACT_ATOMS: atom_id res chain seq x y z
N MET A 1 44.15 -32.58 10.57
CA MET A 1 43.38 -31.75 11.52
C MET A 1 43.05 -30.45 10.83
N LYS A 2 41.76 -30.09 10.76
CA LYS A 2 41.23 -28.95 10.00
C LYS A 2 41.32 -27.69 10.85
N THR A 3 41.82 -26.61 10.26
CA THR A 3 41.83 -25.25 10.81
C THR A 3 40.47 -24.59 10.58
N ASN A 4 39.80 -24.21 11.67
CA ASN A 4 38.66 -23.31 11.65
C ASN A 4 39.19 -21.87 11.70
N MET A 5 38.91 -21.06 10.69
CA MET A 5 39.15 -19.61 10.72
C MET A 5 38.04 -18.86 9.98
N TYR A 6 37.27 -18.13 10.78
CA TYR A 6 36.61 -16.84 10.52
C TYR A 6 35.60 -16.75 9.37
N ALA A 7 34.32 -16.89 9.75
CA ALA A 7 33.23 -16.15 9.15
C ALA A 7 33.36 -14.67 9.58
N ALA A 8 33.55 -13.77 8.62
CA ALA A 8 33.52 -12.34 8.85
C ALA A 8 32.73 -11.67 7.72
N THR A 9 31.51 -11.25 8.10
CA THR A 9 30.90 -9.95 7.78
C THR A 9 30.92 -9.43 6.34
N ALA A 10 29.75 -9.43 5.72
CA ALA A 10 29.28 -8.32 4.88
C ALA A 10 27.74 -8.36 4.79
N LEU A 11 27.05 -7.99 5.88
CA LEU A 11 25.64 -7.62 5.80
C LEU A 11 25.62 -6.15 5.32
N ALA A 12 25.58 -5.97 4.01
CA ALA A 12 25.43 -4.67 3.39
C ALA A 12 24.03 -4.12 3.71
N LEU A 13 23.95 -3.30 4.76
CA LEU A 13 22.83 -2.40 5.03
C LEU A 13 22.78 -1.38 3.89
N MET A 14 21.95 -1.68 2.89
CA MET A 14 21.49 -0.70 1.91
C MET A 14 20.61 0.32 2.63
N LEU A 15 21.24 1.35 3.21
CA LEU A 15 20.60 2.61 3.53
C LEU A 15 20.33 3.34 2.21
N GLY A 16 19.23 2.94 1.55
CA GLY A 16 18.66 3.69 0.45
C GLY A 16 18.05 4.97 1.00
N THR A 17 18.74 6.08 0.78
CA THR A 17 18.23 7.43 0.96
C THR A 17 16.94 7.60 0.17
N PHE A 18 15.80 7.64 0.83
CA PHE A 18 14.54 8.14 0.28
C PHE A 18 14.12 9.37 1.07
N GLN A 19 14.71 10.52 0.72
CA GLN A 19 14.08 11.81 0.97
C GLN A 19 13.15 12.10 -0.21
N LEU A 20 11.85 11.90 -0.03
CA LEU A 20 10.80 12.74 -0.60
C LEU A 20 9.58 12.68 0.35
N SER A 21 9.33 13.82 0.98
CA SER A 21 8.31 14.09 1.98
C SER A 21 6.89 13.85 1.47
N CYS A 22 6.30 12.75 1.94
CA CYS A 22 4.90 12.57 2.34
C CYS A 22 4.90 11.35 3.26
N GLU A 23 5.59 11.47 4.40
CA GLU A 23 5.74 10.40 5.41
C GLU A 23 4.36 9.95 5.89
N SER A 24 3.93 8.78 5.43
CA SER A 24 2.70 8.17 5.86
C SER A 24 2.84 7.68 7.31
N LYS A 25 1.75 7.66 8.07
CA LYS A 25 1.75 7.15 9.47
C LYS A 25 2.35 5.75 9.57
N THR A 26 2.15 4.91 8.55
CA THR A 26 2.74 3.58 8.49
C THR A 26 4.26 3.61 8.30
N GLU A 27 4.81 4.54 7.52
CA GLU A 27 6.26 4.69 7.33
C GLU A 27 6.95 5.13 8.63
N ASN A 28 6.39 6.10 9.35
CA ASN A 28 6.94 6.54 10.63
C ASN A 28 6.95 5.41 11.67
N LYS A 29 5.87 4.61 11.73
CA LYS A 29 5.85 3.45 12.62
C LYS A 29 6.77 2.31 12.18
N ALA A 30 7.15 2.24 10.90
CA ALA A 30 8.15 1.29 10.44
C ALA A 30 9.55 1.69 10.95
N GLU A 31 9.82 2.98 11.02
CA GLU A 31 11.04 3.54 11.61
C GLU A 31 11.11 3.24 13.12
N ASP A 32 10.02 3.45 13.88
CA ASP A 32 9.94 3.09 15.31
C ASP A 32 10.32 1.61 15.56
N VAL A 33 9.86 0.70 14.69
CA VAL A 33 10.20 -0.73 14.77
C VAL A 33 11.68 -0.98 14.48
N ALA A 34 12.27 -0.23 13.54
CA ALA A 34 13.68 -0.35 13.20
C ALA A 34 14.56 0.17 14.34
N GLU A 35 14.20 1.31 14.93
CA GLU A 35 14.87 1.90 16.09
C GLU A 35 14.81 0.97 17.30
N ALA A 36 13.62 0.50 17.70
CA ALA A 36 13.46 -0.41 18.84
C ALA A 36 14.22 -1.73 18.64
N LYS A 37 14.30 -2.22 17.40
CA LYS A 37 15.11 -3.40 17.06
C LYS A 37 16.60 -3.12 17.25
N GLN A 38 17.07 -1.94 16.86
CA GLN A 38 18.45 -1.55 17.05
C GLN A 38 18.80 -1.40 18.54
N GLU A 39 17.88 -0.91 19.36
CA GLU A 39 18.07 -0.84 20.82
C GLU A 39 18.26 -2.22 21.46
N VAL A 40 17.49 -3.23 21.03
CA VAL A 40 17.68 -4.62 21.50
C VAL A 40 19.08 -5.13 21.11
N ILE A 41 19.51 -4.89 19.87
CA ILE A 41 20.83 -5.31 19.38
C ILE A 41 21.93 -4.62 20.20
N ASN A 42 21.86 -3.30 20.35
CA ASN A 42 22.85 -2.52 21.10
C ASN A 42 22.94 -3.00 22.54
N THR A 43 21.80 -3.21 23.21
CA THR A 43 21.76 -3.70 24.60
C THR A 43 22.41 -5.09 24.72
N GLN A 44 22.22 -5.97 23.74
CA GLN A 44 22.89 -7.27 23.71
C GLN A 44 24.40 -7.16 23.48
N GLU A 45 24.82 -6.29 22.56
CA GLU A 45 26.24 -6.08 22.21
C GLU A 45 27.03 -5.38 23.32
N GLU A 46 26.39 -4.46 24.04
CA GLU A 46 26.96 -3.74 25.19
C GLU A 46 27.02 -4.60 26.46
N GLY A 47 26.53 -5.84 26.41
CA GLY A 47 26.57 -6.78 27.54
C GLY A 47 25.52 -6.49 28.60
N GLY A 48 24.39 -5.90 28.21
CA GLY A 48 23.25 -5.63 29.08
C GLY A 48 22.75 -6.87 29.79
N THR A 49 22.12 -6.65 30.93
CA THR A 49 21.52 -7.71 31.74
C THR A 49 20.35 -8.36 31.00
N LYS A 50 20.00 -9.59 31.42
CA LYS A 50 18.83 -10.29 30.88
C LYS A 50 17.55 -9.46 30.99
N GLU A 51 17.40 -8.72 32.08
CA GLU A 51 16.20 -7.92 32.36
C GLU A 51 16.13 -6.71 31.42
N GLU A 52 17.23 -6.00 31.20
CA GLU A 52 17.30 -4.90 30.21
C GLU A 52 17.02 -5.37 28.78
N VAL A 53 17.56 -6.52 28.37
CA VAL A 53 17.25 -7.10 27.04
C VAL A 53 15.78 -7.48 26.93
N MET A 54 15.17 -8.00 28.01
CA MET A 54 13.75 -8.34 28.02
C MET A 54 12.85 -7.11 27.93
N ASP A 55 13.19 -6.03 28.63
CA ASP A 55 12.46 -4.77 28.57
C ASP A 55 12.51 -4.19 27.14
N LYS A 56 13.70 -4.15 26.52
CA LYS A 56 13.83 -3.70 25.13
C LYS A 56 13.12 -4.60 24.13
N GLN A 57 13.04 -5.90 24.40
CA GLN A 57 12.27 -6.82 23.56
C GLN A 57 10.76 -6.55 23.69
N ALA A 58 10.26 -6.19 24.87
CA ALA A 58 8.89 -5.79 25.08
C ALA A 58 8.55 -4.48 24.34
N ASP A 59 9.47 -3.51 24.34
CA ASP A 59 9.34 -2.27 23.57
C ASP A 59 9.26 -2.56 22.06
N LEU A 60 10.14 -3.43 21.54
CA LEU A 60 10.10 -3.87 20.13
C LEU A 60 8.77 -4.57 19.78
N ASP A 61 8.27 -5.43 20.65
CA ASP A 61 7.01 -6.13 20.42
C ASP A 61 5.81 -5.16 20.44
N SER A 62 5.85 -4.16 21.32
CA SER A 62 4.88 -3.05 21.34
C SER A 62 4.92 -2.26 20.03
N ALA A 63 6.10 -1.83 19.59
CA ALA A 63 6.29 -1.10 18.33
C ALA A 63 5.76 -1.91 17.13
N ARG A 64 6.04 -3.22 17.07
CA ARG A 64 5.54 -4.12 16.03
C ARG A 64 4.02 -4.24 16.03
N SER A 65 3.40 -4.34 17.20
CA SER A 65 1.94 -4.39 17.35
C SER A 65 1.29 -3.13 16.81
N ASP A 66 1.87 -1.98 17.16
CA ASP A 66 1.36 -0.67 16.76
C ASP A 66 1.57 -0.35 15.28
N PHE A 67 2.72 -0.76 14.72
CA PHE A 67 2.95 -0.74 13.29
C PHE A 67 1.91 -1.60 12.55
N LYS A 68 1.69 -2.84 13.01
CA LYS A 68 0.72 -3.76 12.38
C LYS A 68 -0.69 -3.16 12.35
N LYS A 69 -1.18 -2.59 13.45
CA LYS A 69 -2.50 -1.94 13.50
C LYS A 69 -2.61 -0.79 12.50
N THR A 70 -1.57 0.03 12.40
CA THR A 70 -1.55 1.20 11.51
C THR A 70 -1.52 0.75 10.05
N TRP A 71 -0.68 -0.21 9.72
CA TRP A 71 -0.63 -0.82 8.39
C TRP A 71 -1.96 -1.48 7.99
N ASP A 72 -2.57 -2.26 8.88
CA ASP A 72 -3.86 -2.91 8.63
C ASP A 72 -4.96 -1.85 8.37
N ALA A 73 -4.97 -0.75 9.14
CA ALA A 73 -5.90 0.36 8.94
C ALA A 73 -5.69 1.07 7.60
N ASP A 74 -4.45 1.43 7.27
CA ASP A 74 -4.10 2.08 6.01
C ASP A 74 -4.49 1.21 4.80
N ARG A 75 -4.25 -0.10 4.87
CA ARG A 75 -4.66 -1.06 3.82
C ARG A 75 -6.17 -1.12 3.69
N ASP A 76 -6.89 -1.18 4.82
CA ASP A 76 -8.34 -1.28 4.81
C ASP A 76 -9.02 0.01 4.33
N ASP A 77 -8.44 1.18 4.60
CA ASP A 77 -8.91 2.46 4.06
C ASP A 77 -8.70 2.52 2.53
N MET A 78 -7.53 2.11 2.03
CA MET A 78 -7.32 1.98 0.58
C MET A 78 -8.32 1.00 -0.07
N ARG A 79 -8.67 -0.10 0.62
CA ARG A 79 -9.69 -1.03 0.14
C ARG A 79 -11.07 -0.35 0.04
N LYS A 80 -11.44 0.51 0.99
CA LYS A 80 -12.71 1.25 0.95
C LYS A 80 -12.73 2.23 -0.21
N GLU A 81 -11.65 2.98 -0.42
CA GLU A 81 -11.53 3.93 -1.54
C GLU A 81 -11.65 3.24 -2.90
N LEU A 82 -10.93 2.14 -3.12
CA LEU A 82 -11.03 1.36 -4.35
C LEU A 82 -12.43 0.79 -4.57
N ASN A 83 -13.12 0.34 -3.51
CA ASN A 83 -14.49 -0.15 -3.64
C ASN A 83 -15.49 0.97 -3.97
N ALA A 84 -15.32 2.16 -3.38
CA ALA A 84 -16.16 3.31 -3.70
C ALA A 84 -16.01 3.71 -5.17
N GLU A 85 -14.78 3.68 -5.70
CA GLU A 85 -14.51 3.93 -7.12
C GLU A 85 -15.13 2.87 -8.04
N VAL A 86 -15.09 1.58 -7.65
CA VAL A 86 -15.78 0.51 -8.39
C VAL A 86 -17.29 0.75 -8.39
N GLU A 87 -17.87 1.21 -7.28
CA GLU A 87 -19.30 1.51 -7.18
C GLU A 87 -19.70 2.68 -8.08
N ASP A 88 -18.91 3.76 -8.13
CA ASP A 88 -19.14 4.89 -9.04
C ASP A 88 -19.08 4.45 -10.52
N ILE A 89 -18.06 3.67 -10.88
CA ILE A 89 -17.94 3.12 -12.24
C ILE A 89 -19.13 2.23 -12.59
N ASP A 90 -19.63 1.42 -11.65
CA ASP A 90 -20.80 0.55 -11.84
C ASP A 90 -22.09 1.38 -12.01
N GLU A 91 -22.25 2.47 -11.25
CA GLU A 91 -23.37 3.40 -11.41
C GLU A 91 -23.34 4.13 -12.77
N LYS A 92 -22.18 4.68 -13.15
CA LYS A 92 -21.98 5.34 -14.46
C LYS A 92 -22.19 4.36 -15.61
N THR A 93 -21.73 3.11 -15.47
CA THR A 93 -21.98 2.05 -16.45
C THR A 93 -23.48 1.80 -16.61
N ALA A 94 -24.21 1.63 -15.51
CA ALA A 94 -25.65 1.40 -15.56
C ALA A 94 -26.43 2.58 -16.17
N LYS A 95 -25.99 3.82 -15.91
CA LYS A 95 -26.52 5.03 -16.56
C LYS A 95 -26.32 5.00 -18.07
N TYR A 96 -25.10 4.73 -18.54
CA TYR A 96 -24.79 4.72 -19.98
C TYR A 96 -25.52 3.60 -20.72
N GLU A 97 -25.66 2.41 -20.11
CA GLU A 97 -26.45 1.31 -20.67
C GLU A 97 -27.93 1.68 -20.80
N ARG A 98 -28.48 2.40 -19.80
CA ARG A 98 -29.86 2.89 -19.82
C ARG A 98 -30.06 3.95 -20.90
N ASP A 99 -29.19 4.94 -21.00
CA ASP A 99 -29.28 5.98 -22.01
C ASP A 99 -29.18 5.40 -23.42
N MET A 100 -28.29 4.44 -23.64
CA MET A 100 -28.18 3.74 -24.92
C MET A 100 -29.45 2.96 -25.28
N LYS A 101 -30.10 2.33 -24.29
CA LYS A 101 -31.37 1.61 -24.47
C LYS A 101 -32.53 2.55 -24.77
N ASP A 102 -32.58 3.69 -24.09
CA ASP A 102 -33.61 4.73 -24.25
C ASP A 102 -33.40 5.58 -25.52
N GLY A 103 -32.29 5.39 -26.24
CA GLY A 103 -31.93 6.20 -27.41
C GLY A 103 -31.55 7.64 -27.04
N LYS A 104 -31.12 7.88 -25.80
CA LYS A 104 -30.66 9.18 -25.31
C LYS A 104 -29.16 9.32 -25.57
N GLY A 105 -28.73 10.51 -25.96
CA GLY A 105 -27.32 10.83 -26.18
C GLY A 105 -26.74 10.29 -27.49
N ASP A 106 -25.46 10.57 -27.70
CA ASP A 106 -24.72 10.10 -28.87
C ASP A 106 -24.29 8.64 -28.68
N ARG A 107 -24.77 7.75 -29.55
CA ARG A 107 -24.51 6.31 -29.45
C ARG A 107 -23.02 5.95 -29.54
N ALA A 108 -22.25 6.68 -30.35
CA ALA A 108 -20.81 6.43 -30.48
C ALA A 108 -20.08 6.84 -29.20
N LYS A 109 -20.40 8.01 -28.63
CA LYS A 109 -19.86 8.45 -27.34
C LYS A 109 -20.20 7.47 -26.21
N LEU A 110 -21.45 7.04 -26.10
CA LEU A 110 -21.88 6.08 -25.08
C LEU A 110 -21.17 4.72 -25.23
N THR A 111 -20.97 4.25 -26.45
CA THR A 111 -20.25 2.99 -26.72
C THR A 111 -18.78 3.09 -26.27
N THR A 112 -18.12 4.21 -26.60
CA THR A 112 -16.75 4.48 -26.16
C THR A 112 -16.67 4.58 -24.63
N GLY A 113 -17.58 5.34 -24.01
CA GLY A 113 -17.65 5.49 -22.55
C GLY A 113 -17.85 4.16 -21.83
N LEU A 114 -18.75 3.30 -22.29
CA LEU A 114 -18.94 1.96 -21.73
C LEU A 114 -17.70 1.07 -21.85
N SER A 115 -16.97 1.18 -22.96
CA SER A 115 -15.70 0.45 -23.13
C SER A 115 -14.65 0.92 -22.12
N THR A 116 -14.54 2.24 -21.92
CA THR A 116 -13.65 2.84 -20.92
C THR A 116 -14.04 2.40 -19.52
N LEU A 117 -15.30 2.57 -19.11
CA LEU A 117 -15.78 2.19 -17.78
C LEU A 117 -15.52 0.71 -17.47
N LYS A 118 -15.79 -0.19 -18.42
CA LYS A 118 -15.50 -1.63 -18.26
C LYS A 118 -14.02 -1.92 -18.07
N LYS A 119 -13.16 -1.22 -18.80
CA LYS A 119 -11.70 -1.33 -18.66
C LYS A 119 -11.26 -0.84 -17.29
N GLU A 120 -11.71 0.34 -16.87
CA GLU A 120 -11.29 0.93 -15.59
C GLU A 120 -11.82 0.14 -14.39
N ARG A 121 -13.05 -0.39 -14.46
CA ARG A 121 -13.56 -1.35 -13.48
C ARG A 121 -12.64 -2.56 -13.32
N ALA A 122 -12.16 -3.11 -14.44
CA ALA A 122 -11.24 -4.25 -14.41
C ALA A 122 -9.89 -3.86 -13.79
N THR A 123 -9.40 -2.64 -14.05
CA THR A 123 -8.22 -2.07 -13.40
C THR A 123 -8.41 -2.01 -11.88
N MET A 124 -9.49 -1.42 -11.39
CA MET A 124 -9.77 -1.27 -9.96
C MET A 124 -9.92 -2.62 -9.24
N VAL A 125 -10.64 -3.57 -9.85
CA VAL A 125 -10.72 -4.95 -9.33
C VAL A 125 -9.37 -5.66 -9.34
N GLY A 126 -8.48 -5.31 -10.27
CA GLY A 126 -7.08 -5.75 -10.27
C GLY A 126 -6.31 -5.22 -9.06
N LEU A 127 -6.40 -3.92 -8.79
CA LEU A 127 -5.76 -3.27 -7.64
C LEU A 127 -6.26 -3.85 -6.31
N LEU A 128 -7.55 -4.15 -6.19
CA LEU A 128 -8.11 -4.82 -5.01
C LEU A 128 -7.46 -6.19 -4.75
N LYS A 129 -7.18 -6.96 -5.81
CA LYS A 129 -6.48 -8.25 -5.69
C LYS A 129 -5.01 -8.08 -5.32
N GLU A 130 -4.34 -7.06 -5.85
CA GLU A 130 -2.96 -6.73 -5.46
C GLU A 130 -2.89 -6.30 -4.00
N LEU A 131 -3.88 -5.53 -3.54
CA LEU A 131 -4.02 -5.11 -2.15
C LEU A 131 -4.18 -6.29 -1.20
N ASP A 132 -4.90 -7.34 -1.59
CA ASP A 132 -5.06 -8.57 -0.79
C ASP A 132 -3.76 -9.38 -0.66
N GLN A 133 -2.80 -9.17 -1.56
CA GLN A 133 -1.50 -9.84 -1.56
C GLN A 133 -0.39 -8.98 -0.93
N VAL A 134 -0.68 -7.73 -0.57
CA VAL A 134 0.33 -6.80 -0.05
C VAL A 134 0.80 -7.22 1.34
N THR A 135 2.10 -7.11 1.56
CA THR A 135 2.70 -7.25 2.88
C THR A 135 3.06 -5.88 3.43
N ALA A 136 3.26 -5.78 4.74
CA ALA A 136 3.72 -4.54 5.35
C ALA A 136 5.08 -4.05 4.78
N ALA A 137 5.94 -4.97 4.35
CA ALA A 137 7.23 -4.63 3.74
C ALA A 137 7.09 -4.05 2.32
N SER A 138 6.10 -4.51 1.55
CA SER A 138 5.84 -4.00 0.20
C SER A 138 4.87 -2.81 0.18
N TRP A 139 4.26 -2.49 1.32
CA TRP A 139 3.17 -1.51 1.44
C TRP A 139 3.50 -0.13 0.86
N PRO A 140 4.63 0.54 1.18
CA PRO A 140 4.90 1.89 0.65
C PRO A 140 4.91 1.95 -0.87
N LYS A 141 5.55 0.95 -1.49
CA LYS A 141 5.65 0.85 -2.95
C LYS A 141 4.30 0.55 -3.58
N THR A 142 3.56 -0.41 -3.03
CA THR A 142 2.25 -0.81 -3.56
C THR A 142 1.22 0.30 -3.37
N LYS A 143 1.20 0.97 -2.22
CA LYS A 143 0.30 2.10 -1.93
C LYS A 143 0.46 3.20 -2.98
N LYS A 144 1.69 3.66 -3.21
CA LYS A 144 1.98 4.69 -4.21
C LYS A 144 1.52 4.28 -5.62
N ALA A 145 1.78 3.03 -6.02
CA ALA A 145 1.35 2.52 -7.31
C ALA A 145 -0.18 2.46 -7.44
N ILE A 146 -0.88 2.07 -6.37
CA ILE A 146 -2.35 2.06 -6.33
C ILE A 146 -2.90 3.49 -6.44
N GLU A 147 -2.36 4.44 -5.67
CA GLU A 147 -2.77 5.85 -5.70
C GLU A 147 -2.59 6.46 -7.10
N GLU A 148 -1.44 6.27 -7.73
CA GLU A 148 -1.17 6.77 -9.09
C GLU A 148 -2.15 6.19 -10.13
N VAL A 149 -2.46 4.89 -10.04
CA VAL A 149 -3.42 4.26 -10.97
C VAL A 149 -4.84 4.73 -10.66
N LYS A 150 -5.20 4.86 -9.39
CA LYS A 150 -6.53 5.31 -8.94
C LYS A 150 -6.82 6.72 -9.45
N ASP A 151 -5.92 7.67 -9.21
CA ASP A 151 -6.10 9.06 -9.65
C ASP A 151 -6.25 9.15 -11.18
N GLY A 152 -5.46 8.37 -11.91
CA GLY A 152 -5.60 8.29 -13.36
C GLY A 152 -6.93 7.70 -13.83
N VAL A 153 -7.51 6.75 -13.10
CA VAL A 153 -8.85 6.21 -13.41
C VAL A 153 -9.90 7.27 -13.15
N ASP A 154 -9.87 7.92 -11.99
CA ASP A 154 -10.79 8.99 -11.59
C ASP A 154 -10.83 10.09 -12.67
N ASP A 155 -9.67 10.59 -13.08
CA ASP A 155 -9.54 11.58 -14.18
C ASP A 155 -10.22 11.11 -15.48
N ARG A 156 -10.04 9.83 -15.85
CA ARG A 156 -10.61 9.27 -17.09
C ARG A 156 -12.11 9.05 -16.98
N VAL A 157 -12.60 8.69 -15.80
CA VAL A 157 -14.01 8.47 -15.50
C VAL A 157 -14.74 9.80 -15.48
N ASP A 158 -14.19 10.83 -14.85
CA ASP A 158 -14.74 12.20 -14.83
C ASP A 158 -14.73 12.88 -16.21
N ALA A 159 -13.71 12.62 -17.02
CA ALA A 159 -13.67 13.11 -18.39
C ALA A 159 -14.83 12.58 -19.27
N LEU A 160 -15.52 11.51 -18.86
CA LEU A 160 -16.70 11.01 -19.56
C LEU A 160 -17.95 11.87 -19.32
N ASP A 161 -18.08 12.48 -18.14
CA ASP A 161 -19.23 13.36 -17.81
C ASP A 161 -19.05 14.78 -18.35
N ALA A 162 -17.82 15.19 -18.69
CA ALA A 162 -17.51 16.49 -19.27
C ALA A 162 -17.81 16.61 -20.78
N ASN A 163 -18.14 15.51 -21.48
CA ASN A 163 -18.24 15.41 -22.95
C ASN A 163 -19.63 14.99 -23.47
#